data_AF-A0A379JKU5-F1
#
_entry.id   AF-A0A379JKU5-F1
#
_cell.length_a   1.000
_cell.length_b   1.000
_cell.length_c   1.000
_cell.angle_alpha   90.00
_cell.angle_beta   90.00
_cell.angle_gamma   90.00
#
_symmetry.space_group_name_H-M   'P 1'
#
loop_
_entity.id
_entity.type
_entity.pdbx_description
1 polymer ?
#
loop_
_entity_poly.entity_id
_entity_poly.type
_entity_poly.pdbx_seq_one_letter_code
_entity_poly.pdbx_strand_id
1 'polypeptide(L)'
;MTTSHCPRATAPIEPHAADAHAPDASDIDAHALDVSDTDAHAFDVSDADAHAFDVRDADMHALDVSDADAHAFDVRDADTHALDASDADAQALDAHAADTHDADAHDVDVRHVDARDSVPHDAESRDDRWAELHRVPRGWRAALGRPVAAALFRNAVRGLPLRVEFPDGRVLGSADDPTAPRMLIHDPGGFAGRIADSGLIGFGESYMAGEWSAPDLPGVLTVLAAHIDRLVPQSLQTLRTLCLPRLPRGMRATESGAARNAAHHYDLSNDFFALWLDETMTYSAADFDRLDPPPVWGDLAAAQRRKIDRLLDAAGVGPGSSVLEIGTGWGELAIRAAARGATVRSVTLSREQRRLARERVTAAGLADRMTIDLLDYRAVDGRYDAVVSVEMIEAVGYDYLPDYLTTLERVLAPGGRIALQAITMPHDRMLASRRTYTWVHKYIFPGGFLPSEMLLSQRLSEHTGLRVVQRQEIGPHYAHTLRLWRERFTAETERVAAQGFDRIFRRMWRLYLAYSEAGFRSGYLNVVQLVLGHPEVTR
;
A
#
# COMPACT_ATOMS: atom_id res chain seq x y z
N MET A 1 -4.01 40.12 -30.80
CA MET A 1 -2.93 39.68 -29.89
C MET A 1 -2.58 38.27 -30.31
N THR A 2 -1.31 38.07 -30.63
CA THR A 2 -0.69 36.96 -31.35
C THR A 2 -0.84 35.63 -30.61
N THR A 3 -1.41 34.64 -31.30
CA THR A 3 -1.33 33.22 -30.97
C THR A 3 0.11 32.74 -31.18
N SER A 4 0.75 32.23 -30.14
CA SER A 4 2.04 31.55 -30.23
C SER A 4 1.77 30.10 -30.65
N HIS A 5 1.98 29.79 -31.93
CA HIS A 5 2.17 28.41 -32.38
C HIS A 5 3.65 28.07 -32.16
N CYS A 6 3.93 26.94 -31.49
CA CYS A 6 5.27 26.34 -31.53
C CYS A 6 5.61 26.04 -33.00
N PRO A 7 6.82 26.34 -33.49
CA PRO A 7 7.18 26.05 -34.87
C PRO A 7 7.43 24.55 -35.03
N ARG A 8 6.69 23.92 -35.94
CA ARG A 8 6.92 22.54 -36.37
C ARG A 8 8.34 22.39 -36.90
N ALA A 9 9.14 21.52 -36.31
CA ALA A 9 10.51 21.25 -36.76
C ALA A 9 10.47 20.40 -38.04
N THR A 10 10.94 20.96 -39.17
CA THR A 10 10.98 20.26 -40.47
C THR A 10 12.24 19.40 -40.68
N ALA A 11 13.13 19.34 -39.69
CA ALA A 11 14.35 18.54 -39.70
C ALA A 11 14.30 17.53 -38.53
N PRO A 12 14.94 16.35 -38.65
CA PRO A 12 15.02 15.40 -37.55
C PRO A 12 15.61 16.07 -36.31
N ILE A 13 15.02 15.80 -35.14
CA ILE A 13 15.64 16.15 -33.87
C ILE A 13 16.54 14.99 -33.49
N GLU A 14 17.85 15.18 -33.67
CA GLU A 14 18.88 14.27 -33.18
C GLU A 14 19.40 14.83 -31.84
N PRO A 15 18.93 14.34 -30.68
CA PRO A 15 19.60 14.63 -29.42
C PRO A 15 20.97 13.93 -29.44
N HIS A 16 22.01 14.59 -29.97
CA HIS A 16 23.37 14.06 -29.87
C HIS A 16 23.80 13.97 -28.38
N ALA A 17 23.61 12.78 -27.81
CA ALA A 17 23.94 12.45 -26.42
C ALA A 17 25.40 11.99 -26.33
N ALA A 18 26.34 12.92 -26.34
CA ALA A 18 27.67 12.64 -25.80
C ALA A 18 27.58 12.72 -24.26
N ASP A 19 27.53 11.56 -23.58
CA ASP A 19 27.60 11.37 -22.12
C ASP A 19 26.63 12.26 -21.29
N ALA A 20 25.31 12.09 -21.48
CA ALA A 20 24.29 12.69 -20.61
C ALA A 20 23.68 11.63 -19.68
N HIS A 21 23.64 11.89 -18.37
CA HIS A 21 23.20 10.92 -17.35
C HIS A 21 21.72 10.50 -17.46
N ALA A 22 20.85 11.33 -18.04
CA ALA A 22 19.44 11.04 -18.34
C ALA A 22 18.90 12.09 -19.33
N PRO A 23 18.86 11.82 -20.65
CA PRO A 23 18.23 12.71 -21.61
C PRO A 23 16.70 12.66 -21.48
N ASP A 24 16.04 13.80 -21.70
CA ASP A 24 14.57 13.95 -21.64
C ASP A 24 14.09 14.68 -22.90
N ALA A 25 13.00 14.16 -23.46
CA ALA A 25 12.33 14.63 -24.66
C ALA A 25 10.83 14.88 -24.33
N SER A 26 10.52 16.12 -23.93
CA SER A 26 9.16 16.56 -23.57
C SER A 26 8.62 17.67 -24.48
N ASP A 27 7.29 17.70 -24.66
CA ASP A 27 6.55 18.70 -25.46
C ASP A 27 7.04 18.82 -26.93
N ILE A 28 7.19 17.69 -27.62
CA ILE A 28 7.78 17.63 -28.97
C ILE A 28 6.71 17.50 -30.06
N ASP A 29 6.73 18.40 -31.06
CA ASP A 29 6.06 18.24 -32.37
C ASP A 29 7.12 18.26 -33.48
N ALA A 30 7.51 17.06 -33.93
CA ALA A 30 8.62 16.87 -34.86
C ALA A 30 8.26 15.91 -35.99
N HIS A 31 8.89 16.07 -37.16
CA HIS A 31 8.70 15.11 -38.24
C HIS A 31 9.33 13.74 -37.90
N ALA A 32 10.48 13.72 -37.24
CA ALA A 32 11.13 12.48 -36.82
C ALA A 32 11.96 12.75 -35.57
N LEU A 33 11.99 11.77 -34.68
CA LEU A 33 12.86 11.72 -33.50
C LEU A 33 13.78 10.51 -33.67
N ASP A 34 15.09 10.75 -33.77
CA ASP A 34 16.10 9.73 -34.02
C ASP A 34 17.07 9.67 -32.83
N VAL A 35 17.10 8.54 -32.13
CA VAL A 35 18.00 8.27 -31.00
C VAL A 35 19.00 7.22 -31.47
N SER A 36 20.21 7.67 -31.81
CA SER A 36 21.28 6.79 -32.28
C SER A 36 22.54 6.90 -31.42
N ASP A 37 23.33 5.82 -31.34
CA ASP A 37 24.67 5.80 -30.71
C ASP A 37 24.68 6.35 -29.25
N THR A 38 23.69 5.94 -28.44
CA THR A 38 23.47 6.51 -27.09
C THR A 38 23.73 5.48 -25.99
N ASP A 39 24.52 5.87 -24.97
CA ASP A 39 24.67 5.14 -23.70
C ASP A 39 24.11 6.02 -22.57
N ALA A 40 22.96 5.62 -22.00
CA ALA A 40 22.22 6.44 -21.03
C ALA A 40 21.63 5.60 -19.88
N HIS A 41 21.57 6.18 -18.68
CA HIS A 41 20.93 5.48 -17.56
C HIS A 41 19.39 5.49 -17.67
N ALA A 42 18.80 6.55 -18.17
CA ALA A 42 17.36 6.65 -18.41
C ALA A 42 17.10 7.58 -19.58
N PHE A 43 16.09 7.29 -20.39
CA PHE A 43 15.62 8.15 -21.47
C PHE A 43 14.09 8.28 -21.35
N ASP A 44 13.62 9.50 -21.10
CA ASP A 44 12.21 9.77 -20.87
C ASP A 44 11.63 10.54 -22.06
N VAL A 45 10.50 10.07 -22.58
CA VAL A 45 9.72 10.72 -23.65
C VAL A 45 8.32 10.98 -23.11
N SER A 46 7.89 12.23 -23.14
CA SER A 46 6.54 12.62 -22.69
C SER A 46 5.91 13.67 -23.61
N ASP A 47 4.59 13.60 -23.83
CA ASP A 47 3.83 14.57 -24.64
C ASP A 47 4.47 14.80 -26.04
N ALA A 48 4.71 13.72 -26.79
CA ALA A 48 5.43 13.75 -28.07
C ALA A 48 4.54 13.32 -29.26
N ASP A 49 4.42 14.16 -30.28
CA ASP A 49 3.77 13.85 -31.56
C ASP A 49 4.84 13.83 -32.67
N ALA A 50 5.17 12.63 -33.15
CA ALA A 50 6.20 12.42 -34.16
C ALA A 50 5.73 11.50 -35.30
N HIS A 51 6.07 11.83 -36.56
CA HIS A 51 5.72 10.93 -37.65
C HIS A 51 6.53 9.62 -37.61
N ALA A 52 7.79 9.66 -37.15
CA ALA A 52 8.62 8.47 -36.98
C ALA A 52 9.50 8.60 -35.72
N PHE A 53 9.61 7.50 -34.99
CA PHE A 53 10.48 7.35 -33.84
C PHE A 53 11.47 6.21 -34.13
N ASP A 54 12.74 6.56 -34.32
CA ASP A 54 13.80 5.61 -34.66
C ASP A 54 14.79 5.52 -33.49
N VAL A 55 15.07 4.31 -33.00
CA VAL A 55 16.12 4.04 -31.99
C VAL A 55 17.11 3.03 -32.57
N ARG A 56 18.40 3.40 -32.62
CA ARG A 56 19.45 2.56 -33.22
C ARG A 56 20.71 2.54 -32.35
N ASP A 57 21.33 1.38 -32.19
CA ASP A 57 22.64 1.26 -31.52
C ASP A 57 22.65 1.96 -30.13
N ALA A 58 21.65 1.68 -29.29
CA ALA A 58 21.43 2.34 -28.00
C ALA A 58 21.48 1.36 -26.82
N ASP A 59 22.24 1.68 -25.77
CA ASP A 59 22.31 0.92 -24.51
C ASP A 59 21.71 1.78 -23.38
N MET A 60 20.59 1.32 -22.81
CA MET A 60 19.81 2.10 -21.85
C MET A 60 19.36 1.26 -20.65
N HIS A 61 19.52 1.79 -19.43
CA HIS A 61 18.97 1.09 -18.26
C HIS A 61 17.44 1.28 -18.13
N ALA A 62 16.88 2.41 -18.57
CA ALA A 62 15.44 2.62 -18.60
C ALA A 62 15.00 3.46 -19.82
N LEU A 63 13.88 3.11 -20.44
CA LEU A 63 13.18 3.90 -21.45
C LEU A 63 11.72 4.07 -21.00
N ASP A 64 11.32 5.31 -20.68
CA ASP A 64 9.93 5.65 -20.31
C ASP A 64 9.30 6.45 -21.45
N VAL A 65 8.18 5.97 -21.99
CA VAL A 65 7.42 6.64 -23.07
C VAL A 65 5.99 6.85 -22.59
N SER A 66 5.58 8.10 -22.46
CA SER A 66 4.24 8.48 -22.00
C SER A 66 3.58 9.49 -22.92
N ASP A 67 2.27 9.36 -23.16
CA ASP A 67 1.49 10.33 -23.95
C ASP A 67 2.14 10.64 -25.33
N ALA A 68 2.50 9.58 -26.07
CA ALA A 68 3.27 9.69 -27.32
C ALA A 68 2.53 9.10 -28.53
N ASP A 69 2.34 9.91 -29.58
CA ASP A 69 1.70 9.52 -30.83
C ASP A 69 2.75 9.37 -31.94
N ALA A 70 2.87 8.16 -32.50
CA ALA A 70 3.81 7.89 -33.58
C ALA A 70 3.18 7.15 -34.78
N HIS A 71 3.51 7.55 -36.01
CA HIS A 71 3.06 6.79 -37.18
C HIS A 71 3.88 5.50 -37.39
N ALA A 72 5.17 5.52 -37.06
CA ALA A 72 6.05 4.36 -37.11
C ALA A 72 7.08 4.42 -35.99
N PHE A 73 7.34 3.27 -35.36
CA PHE A 73 8.34 3.11 -34.30
C PHE A 73 9.32 1.99 -34.73
N ASP A 74 10.59 2.32 -34.93
CA ASP A 74 11.63 1.43 -35.47
C ASP A 74 12.79 1.32 -34.46
N VAL A 75 12.95 0.14 -33.85
CA VAL A 75 14.04 -0.13 -32.88
C VAL A 75 14.97 -1.18 -33.46
N ARG A 76 16.25 -0.82 -33.63
CA ARG A 76 17.29 -1.75 -34.11
C ARG A 76 18.51 -1.75 -33.20
N ASP A 77 19.02 -2.94 -32.90
CA ASP A 77 20.29 -3.11 -32.18
C ASP A 77 20.33 -2.30 -30.86
N ALA A 78 19.27 -2.41 -30.05
CA ALA A 78 19.10 -1.64 -28.81
C ALA A 78 18.93 -2.57 -27.59
N ASP A 79 19.72 -2.32 -26.55
CA ASP A 79 19.70 -3.05 -25.28
C ASP A 79 19.03 -2.18 -24.21
N THR A 80 17.88 -2.60 -23.69
CA THR A 80 17.12 -1.85 -22.68
C THR A 80 16.83 -2.69 -21.44
N HIS A 81 17.23 -2.25 -20.25
CA HIS A 81 16.99 -3.04 -19.03
C HIS A 81 15.55 -2.92 -18.51
N ALA A 82 14.89 -1.77 -18.67
CA ALA A 82 13.49 -1.57 -18.30
C ALA A 82 12.79 -0.67 -19.32
N LEU A 83 11.63 -1.09 -19.84
CA LEU A 83 10.81 -0.31 -20.76
C LEU A 83 9.43 -0.09 -20.15
N ASP A 84 9.04 1.17 -19.91
CA ASP A 84 7.69 1.55 -19.48
C ASP A 84 7.04 2.36 -20.61
N ALA A 85 5.90 1.90 -21.11
CA ALA A 85 5.15 2.58 -22.15
C ALA A 85 3.70 2.76 -21.70
N SER A 86 3.23 4.01 -21.65
CA SER A 86 1.85 4.32 -21.28
C SER A 86 1.20 5.35 -22.19
N ASP A 87 -0.08 5.14 -22.53
CA ASP A 87 -0.87 6.06 -23.36
C ASP A 87 -0.16 6.41 -24.69
N ALA A 88 0.30 5.38 -25.42
CA ALA A 88 1.07 5.55 -26.66
C ALA A 88 0.39 4.87 -27.86
N ASP A 89 0.19 5.60 -28.95
CA ASP A 89 -0.44 5.10 -30.18
C ASP A 89 0.60 4.94 -31.31
N ALA A 90 0.69 3.73 -31.88
CA ALA A 90 1.58 3.45 -33.02
C ALA A 90 0.88 2.73 -34.18
N GLN A 91 1.05 3.20 -35.42
CA GLN A 91 0.46 2.46 -36.57
C GLN A 91 1.30 1.25 -36.98
N ALA A 92 2.62 1.30 -36.80
CA ALA A 92 3.52 0.18 -37.07
C ALA A 92 4.71 0.20 -36.10
N LEU A 93 5.06 -0.98 -35.56
CA LEU A 93 6.24 -1.23 -34.74
C LEU A 93 7.13 -2.28 -35.45
N ASP A 94 8.37 -1.90 -35.79
CA ASP A 94 9.40 -2.79 -36.34
C ASP A 94 10.55 -2.89 -35.34
N ALA A 95 10.80 -4.11 -34.82
CA ALA A 95 11.84 -4.34 -33.80
C ALA A 95 12.78 -5.46 -34.25
N HIS A 96 14.05 -5.13 -34.43
CA HIS A 96 15.09 -6.04 -34.93
C HIS A 96 16.30 -6.07 -33.99
N ALA A 97 16.63 -7.23 -33.42
CA ALA A 97 17.74 -7.40 -32.46
C ALA A 97 17.69 -6.39 -31.30
N ALA A 98 16.50 -6.23 -30.70
CA ALA A 98 16.28 -5.42 -29.51
C ALA A 98 16.05 -6.33 -28.30
N ASP A 99 16.89 -6.19 -27.26
CA ASP A 99 16.80 -6.99 -26.04
C ASP A 99 16.22 -6.13 -24.89
N THR A 100 15.07 -6.55 -24.34
CA THR A 100 14.40 -5.86 -23.23
C THR A 100 14.24 -6.77 -22.03
N HIS A 101 14.81 -6.40 -20.88
CA HIS A 101 14.84 -7.27 -19.69
C HIS A 101 13.60 -7.21 -18.80
N ASP A 102 12.93 -6.05 -18.76
CA ASP A 102 11.72 -5.78 -17.98
C ASP A 102 10.84 -4.84 -18.82
N ALA A 103 9.58 -5.20 -19.11
CA ALA A 103 8.73 -4.43 -20.02
C ALA A 103 7.29 -4.34 -19.51
N ASP A 104 6.86 -3.13 -19.18
CA ASP A 104 5.50 -2.80 -18.75
C ASP A 104 4.83 -1.90 -19.80
N ALA A 105 3.67 -2.31 -20.31
CA ALA A 105 2.91 -1.55 -21.31
C ALA A 105 1.43 -1.45 -20.89
N HIS A 106 0.89 -0.23 -20.81
CA HIS A 106 -0.50 0.02 -20.41
C HIS A 106 -1.16 1.06 -21.33
N ASP A 107 -2.32 0.73 -21.90
CA ASP A 107 -3.05 1.58 -22.87
C ASP A 107 -2.19 1.95 -24.11
N VAL A 108 -1.48 0.96 -24.65
CA VAL A 108 -0.68 1.08 -25.88
C VAL A 108 -1.43 0.42 -27.05
N ASP A 109 -1.74 1.17 -28.11
CA ASP A 109 -2.53 0.69 -29.25
C ASP A 109 -1.64 0.60 -30.53
N VAL A 110 -1.21 -0.62 -30.89
CA VAL A 110 -0.35 -0.87 -32.07
C VAL A 110 -1.10 -1.63 -33.17
N ARG A 111 -1.19 -1.05 -34.37
CA ARG A 111 -1.96 -1.68 -35.48
C ARG A 111 -1.21 -2.79 -36.22
N HIS A 112 0.12 -2.73 -36.30
CA HIS A 112 0.94 -3.76 -36.93
C HIS A 112 2.30 -3.93 -36.24
N VAL A 113 2.70 -5.18 -35.96
CA VAL A 113 3.96 -5.52 -35.28
C VAL A 113 4.73 -6.54 -36.13
N ASP A 114 5.97 -6.23 -36.51
CA ASP A 114 6.95 -7.18 -37.07
C ASP A 114 8.16 -7.23 -36.13
N ALA A 115 8.32 -8.34 -35.42
CA ALA A 115 9.37 -8.54 -34.43
C ALA A 115 10.21 -9.75 -34.86
N ARG A 116 11.47 -9.51 -35.23
CA ARG A 116 12.40 -10.56 -35.68
C ARG A 116 13.63 -10.57 -34.80
N ASP A 117 13.93 -11.74 -34.24
CA ASP A 117 15.03 -11.96 -33.30
C ASP A 117 14.97 -11.08 -32.01
N SER A 118 13.77 -10.69 -31.57
CA SER A 118 13.50 -9.95 -30.33
C SER A 118 12.68 -10.79 -29.33
N VAL A 119 13.10 -10.84 -28.07
CA VAL A 119 12.48 -11.67 -27.00
C VAL A 119 12.03 -10.76 -25.84
N PRO A 120 10.72 -10.55 -25.62
CA PRO A 120 10.22 -9.93 -24.40
C PRO A 120 10.21 -10.96 -23.27
N HIS A 121 10.84 -10.65 -22.13
CA HIS A 121 10.97 -11.60 -21.02
C HIS A 121 9.81 -11.60 -20.01
N ASP A 122 8.88 -10.65 -20.05
CA ASP A 122 7.79 -10.57 -19.07
C ASP A 122 6.39 -10.74 -19.67
N ALA A 123 6.05 -12.00 -19.89
CA ALA A 123 4.67 -12.47 -19.87
C ALA A 123 4.59 -13.70 -18.97
N GLU A 124 4.99 -13.55 -17.70
CA GLU A 124 4.78 -14.60 -16.70
C GLU A 124 3.27 -14.85 -16.53
N SER A 125 2.86 -16.07 -16.86
CA SER A 125 1.50 -16.54 -16.63
C SER A 125 1.07 -16.27 -15.17
N ARG A 126 -0.16 -15.80 -14.97
CA ARG A 126 -0.80 -15.62 -13.64
C ARG A 126 -0.75 -16.85 -12.70
N ASP A 127 -0.29 -18.00 -13.19
CA ASP A 127 -0.15 -19.27 -12.47
C ASP A 127 1.09 -19.36 -11.55
N ASP A 128 2.09 -18.47 -11.65
CA ASP A 128 3.35 -18.60 -10.86
C ASP A 128 3.48 -17.65 -9.65
N ARG A 129 2.49 -16.77 -9.40
CA ARG A 129 2.50 -15.80 -8.27
C ARG A 129 2.71 -16.45 -6.90
N TRP A 130 2.32 -17.72 -6.76
CA TRP A 130 2.42 -18.47 -5.51
C TRP A 130 3.37 -19.67 -5.60
N ALA A 131 4.28 -19.70 -6.57
CA ALA A 131 5.23 -20.80 -6.78
C ALA A 131 5.93 -21.24 -5.48
N GLU A 132 6.36 -20.28 -4.66
CA GLU A 132 7.00 -20.50 -3.35
C GLU A 132 6.07 -21.17 -2.32
N LEU A 133 4.75 -20.92 -2.41
CA LEU A 133 3.77 -21.47 -1.49
C LEU A 133 3.29 -22.85 -1.90
N HIS A 134 3.30 -23.18 -3.19
CA HIS A 134 2.93 -24.51 -3.66
C HIS A 134 3.89 -25.61 -3.18
N ARG A 135 5.13 -25.27 -2.82
CA ARG A 135 6.14 -26.22 -2.35
C ARG A 135 6.47 -25.99 -0.88
N VAL A 136 6.37 -27.04 -0.06
CA VAL A 136 6.91 -26.98 1.31
C VAL A 136 8.43 -26.80 1.22
N PRO A 137 9.04 -25.85 1.95
CA PRO A 137 10.50 -25.65 1.93
C PRO A 137 11.26 -26.95 2.20
N ARG A 138 12.10 -27.38 1.24
CA ARG A 138 12.89 -28.63 1.31
C ARG A 138 14.39 -28.38 1.59
N GLY A 139 14.79 -27.13 1.81
CA GLY A 139 16.18 -26.77 2.11
C GLY A 139 16.69 -27.37 3.41
N TRP A 140 18.02 -27.43 3.57
CA TRP A 140 18.66 -28.00 4.77
C TRP A 140 18.23 -27.28 6.07
N ARG A 141 17.94 -25.98 5.99
CA ARG A 141 17.38 -25.18 7.11
C ARG A 141 16.02 -25.71 7.55
N ALA A 142 15.12 -25.96 6.60
CA ALA A 142 13.82 -26.55 6.90
C ALA A 142 13.97 -27.99 7.41
N ALA A 143 14.83 -28.81 6.79
CA ALA A 143 15.04 -30.20 7.18
C ALA A 143 15.55 -30.35 8.63
N LEU A 144 16.55 -29.55 9.02
CA LEU A 144 17.12 -29.57 10.38
C LEU A 144 16.30 -28.76 11.39
N GLY A 145 15.63 -27.69 10.94
CA GLY A 145 14.87 -26.77 11.79
C GLY A 145 13.46 -27.22 12.13
N ARG A 146 12.81 -28.05 11.29
CA ARG A 146 11.46 -28.61 11.52
C ARG A 146 11.25 -29.18 12.93
N PRO A 147 12.08 -30.11 13.45
CA PRO A 147 11.86 -30.67 14.79
C PRO A 147 11.97 -29.60 15.88
N VAL A 148 12.86 -28.61 15.71
CA VAL A 148 13.03 -27.50 16.64
C VAL A 148 11.82 -26.56 16.61
N ALA A 149 11.38 -26.14 15.42
CA ALA A 149 10.19 -25.31 15.23
C ALA A 149 8.94 -25.98 15.81
N ALA A 150 8.76 -27.28 15.55
CA ALA A 150 7.66 -28.05 16.12
C ALA A 150 7.74 -28.17 17.65
N ALA A 151 8.94 -28.31 18.22
CA ALA A 151 9.12 -28.34 19.68
C ALA A 151 8.83 -26.97 20.31
N LEU A 152 9.35 -25.90 19.73
CA LEU A 152 9.12 -24.52 20.19
C LEU A 152 7.64 -24.15 20.13
N PHE A 153 6.98 -24.40 19.00
CA PHE A 153 5.55 -24.15 18.85
C PHE A 153 4.72 -24.91 19.88
N ARG A 154 4.96 -26.22 20.03
CA ARG A 154 4.26 -27.04 21.03
C ARG A 154 4.49 -26.53 22.45
N ASN A 155 5.70 -26.07 22.77
CA ASN A 155 5.99 -25.49 24.07
C ASN A 155 5.27 -24.16 24.29
N ALA A 156 5.24 -23.30 23.27
CA ALA A 156 4.59 -21.99 23.34
C ALA A 156 3.08 -22.11 23.57
N VAL A 157 2.39 -23.04 22.88
CA VAL A 157 0.92 -23.15 22.97
C VAL A 157 0.42 -23.91 24.19
N ARG A 158 1.26 -24.70 24.88
CA ARG A 158 0.86 -25.50 26.06
C ARG A 158 0.26 -24.67 27.20
N GLY A 159 0.72 -23.44 27.38
CA GLY A 159 0.28 -22.56 28.45
C GLY A 159 -0.72 -21.49 28.02
N LEU A 160 -1.25 -21.57 26.79
CA LEU A 160 -2.17 -20.58 26.25
C LEU A 160 -3.63 -21.04 26.39
N PRO A 161 -4.58 -20.10 26.55
CA PRO A 161 -6.01 -20.37 26.50
C PRO A 161 -6.46 -20.66 25.05
N LEU A 162 -5.87 -21.68 24.44
CA LEU A 162 -6.00 -22.06 23.03
C LEU A 162 -6.03 -23.58 22.95
N ARG A 163 -6.91 -24.13 22.11
CA ARG A 163 -6.91 -25.56 21.77
C ARG A 163 -6.23 -25.79 20.44
N VAL A 164 -5.10 -26.48 20.45
CA VAL A 164 -4.38 -26.84 19.22
C VAL A 164 -4.55 -28.34 18.96
N GLU A 165 -5.31 -28.69 17.94
CA GLU A 165 -5.62 -30.08 17.58
C GLU A 165 -4.75 -30.54 16.40
N PHE A 166 -4.17 -31.73 16.53
CA PHE A 166 -3.34 -32.37 15.51
C PHE A 166 -4.08 -33.51 14.81
N PRO A 167 -3.65 -33.95 13.61
CA PRO A 167 -4.31 -35.03 12.86
C PRO A 167 -4.35 -36.37 13.60
N ASP A 168 -3.45 -36.59 14.55
CA ASP A 168 -3.40 -37.80 15.40
C ASP A 168 -4.30 -37.73 16.64
N GLY A 169 -5.17 -36.73 16.73
CA GLY A 169 -6.13 -36.54 17.83
C GLY A 169 -5.52 -35.91 19.08
N ARG A 170 -4.21 -35.62 19.11
CA ARG A 170 -3.61 -34.89 20.24
C ARG A 170 -4.11 -33.46 20.28
N VAL A 171 -4.42 -32.98 21.49
CA VAL A 171 -4.80 -31.60 21.77
C VAL A 171 -3.79 -30.98 22.74
N LEU A 172 -3.30 -29.79 22.43
CA LEU A 172 -2.42 -29.00 23.31
C LEU A 172 -3.11 -27.70 23.76
N GLY A 173 -2.62 -27.14 24.86
CA GLY A 173 -3.15 -25.92 25.49
C GLY A 173 -4.34 -26.24 26.38
N SER A 174 -5.39 -25.42 26.34
CA SER A 174 -6.61 -25.59 27.14
C SER A 174 -7.53 -26.69 26.59
N ALA A 175 -7.04 -27.92 26.50
CA ALA A 175 -7.75 -29.07 25.92
C ALA A 175 -9.13 -29.32 26.55
N ASP A 176 -9.25 -29.06 27.85
CA ASP A 176 -10.46 -29.33 28.63
C ASP A 176 -11.48 -28.17 28.61
N ASP A 177 -11.13 -27.02 28.01
CA ASP A 177 -12.02 -25.86 27.91
C ASP A 177 -12.73 -25.83 26.53
N PRO A 178 -14.03 -26.19 26.46
CA PRO A 178 -14.76 -26.18 25.19
C PRO A 178 -14.97 -24.77 24.64
N THR A 179 -14.78 -23.72 25.44
CA THR A 179 -14.95 -22.32 25.03
C THR A 179 -13.67 -21.71 24.45
N ALA A 180 -12.52 -22.34 24.67
CA ALA A 180 -11.25 -21.87 24.14
C ALA A 180 -11.21 -21.93 22.60
N PRO A 181 -10.67 -20.89 21.92
CA PRO A 181 -10.52 -20.89 20.47
C PRO A 181 -9.74 -22.11 19.97
N ARG A 182 -10.13 -22.62 18.80
CA ARG A 182 -9.60 -23.87 18.26
C ARG A 182 -8.76 -23.64 17.01
N MET A 183 -7.49 -24.05 17.07
CA MET A 183 -6.55 -24.12 15.96
C MET A 183 -6.40 -25.57 15.52
N LEU A 184 -6.65 -25.84 14.24
CA LEU A 184 -6.56 -27.17 13.63
C LEU A 184 -5.30 -27.25 12.76
N ILE A 185 -4.36 -28.12 13.11
CA ILE A 185 -3.19 -28.43 12.29
C ILE A 185 -3.54 -29.58 11.35
N HIS A 186 -3.42 -29.35 10.04
CA HIS A 186 -3.72 -30.34 9.00
C HIS A 186 -2.46 -31.05 8.52
N ASP A 187 -1.38 -30.29 8.29
CA ASP A 187 -0.06 -30.80 7.92
C ASP A 187 1.00 -30.29 8.90
N PRO A 188 1.30 -31.04 9.99
CA PRO A 188 2.32 -30.67 10.96
C PRO A 188 3.72 -30.52 10.35
N GLY A 189 4.03 -31.27 9.30
CA GLY A 189 5.34 -31.27 8.64
C GLY A 189 5.54 -30.03 7.78
N GLY A 190 4.54 -29.68 6.97
CA GLY A 190 4.47 -28.43 6.22
C GLY A 190 4.54 -27.20 7.13
N PHE A 191 3.65 -27.18 8.14
CA PHE A 191 3.56 -26.10 9.12
C PHE A 191 4.89 -25.82 9.82
N ALA A 192 5.51 -26.86 10.39
CA ALA A 192 6.80 -26.73 11.05
C ALA A 192 7.93 -26.39 10.05
N GLY A 193 7.83 -26.86 8.81
CA GLY A 193 8.76 -26.58 7.73
C GLY A 193 8.83 -25.10 7.38
N ARG A 194 7.68 -24.45 7.21
CA ARG A 194 7.62 -23.02 6.90
C ARG A 194 8.06 -22.16 8.08
N ILE A 195 7.64 -22.49 9.30
CA ILE A 195 8.12 -21.77 10.50
C ILE A 195 9.63 -21.90 10.65
N ALA A 196 10.22 -23.07 10.37
CA ALA A 196 11.66 -23.26 10.42
C ALA A 196 12.41 -22.45 9.36
N ASP A 197 11.80 -22.23 8.19
CA ASP A 197 12.42 -21.53 7.07
C ASP A 197 12.31 -20.00 7.19
N SER A 198 11.11 -19.49 7.44
CA SER A 198 10.78 -18.06 7.39
C SER A 198 10.10 -17.53 8.67
N GLY A 199 10.06 -18.32 9.76
CA GLY A 199 9.60 -17.87 11.07
C GLY A 199 8.12 -17.46 11.10
N LEU A 200 7.84 -16.22 11.55
CA LEU A 200 6.48 -15.68 11.60
C LEU A 200 5.88 -15.45 10.20
N ILE A 201 6.71 -15.22 9.18
CA ILE A 201 6.24 -15.20 7.78
C ILE A 201 5.71 -16.59 7.43
N GLY A 202 6.49 -17.63 7.74
CA GLY A 202 6.12 -19.02 7.52
C GLY A 202 4.85 -19.46 8.26
N PHE A 203 4.58 -18.88 9.44
CA PHE A 203 3.31 -19.09 10.13
C PHE A 203 2.11 -18.58 9.30
N GLY A 204 2.21 -17.40 8.67
CA GLY A 204 1.16 -16.89 7.78
C GLY A 204 1.09 -17.66 6.45
N GLU A 205 2.24 -17.98 5.86
CA GLU A 205 2.33 -18.78 4.62
C GLU A 205 1.76 -20.19 4.80
N SER A 206 1.97 -20.82 5.96
CA SER A 206 1.36 -22.13 6.29
C SER A 206 -0.17 -22.05 6.37
N TYR A 207 -0.73 -20.93 6.84
CA TYR A 207 -2.16 -20.70 6.74
C TYR A 207 -2.59 -20.59 5.28
N MET A 208 -1.89 -19.77 4.47
CA MET A 208 -2.21 -19.58 3.06
C MET A 208 -2.18 -20.91 2.28
N ALA A 209 -1.19 -21.76 2.54
CA ALA A 209 -1.04 -23.10 1.97
C ALA A 209 -2.06 -24.13 2.49
N GLY A 210 -2.81 -23.81 3.57
CA GLY A 210 -3.84 -24.69 4.12
C GLY A 210 -3.31 -25.74 5.10
N GLU A 211 -2.09 -25.59 5.59
CA GLU A 211 -1.44 -26.51 6.54
C GLU A 211 -2.05 -26.40 7.95
N TRP A 212 -2.71 -25.27 8.25
CA TRP A 212 -3.58 -25.11 9.42
C TRP A 212 -4.80 -24.24 9.12
N SER A 213 -5.78 -24.30 10.02
CA SER A 213 -6.99 -23.46 9.96
C SER A 213 -7.58 -23.24 11.36
N ALA A 214 -8.56 -22.36 11.47
CA ALA A 214 -9.31 -22.14 12.69
C ALA A 214 -10.78 -21.82 12.35
N PRO A 215 -11.77 -22.40 13.05
CA PRO A 215 -13.17 -22.01 12.90
C PRO A 215 -13.41 -20.55 13.32
N ASP A 216 -12.80 -20.15 14.43
CA ASP A 216 -12.73 -18.77 14.90
C ASP A 216 -11.29 -18.26 14.77
N LEU A 217 -10.93 -17.84 13.55
CA LEU A 217 -9.59 -17.36 13.24
C LEU A 217 -9.21 -16.11 14.07
N PRO A 218 -10.06 -15.06 14.18
CA PRO A 218 -9.76 -13.93 15.06
C PRO A 218 -9.57 -14.34 16.52
N GLY A 219 -10.37 -15.28 17.06
CA GLY A 219 -10.20 -15.76 18.43
C GLY A 219 -8.84 -16.40 18.67
N VAL A 220 -8.41 -17.31 17.78
CA VAL A 220 -7.07 -17.92 17.84
C VAL A 220 -5.97 -16.85 17.80
N LEU A 221 -6.05 -15.94 16.83
CA LEU A 221 -5.04 -14.89 16.65
C LEU A 221 -5.03 -13.88 17.82
N THR A 222 -6.18 -13.60 18.43
CA THR A 222 -6.28 -12.71 19.60
C THR A 222 -5.55 -13.30 20.80
N VAL A 223 -5.68 -14.62 21.04
CA VAL A 223 -4.94 -15.30 22.10
C VAL A 223 -3.43 -15.23 21.85
N LEU A 224 -3.00 -15.46 20.61
CA LEU A 224 -1.59 -15.37 20.22
C LEU A 224 -1.04 -13.95 20.39
N ALA A 225 -1.77 -12.93 19.94
CA ALA A 225 -1.38 -11.52 20.04
C ALA A 225 -1.28 -11.04 21.50
N ALA A 226 -2.23 -11.45 22.35
CA ALA A 226 -2.22 -11.13 23.78
C ALA A 226 -1.03 -11.76 24.54
N HIS A 227 -0.41 -12.81 24.00
CA HIS A 227 0.66 -13.57 24.63
C HIS A 227 1.96 -13.57 23.80
N ILE A 228 2.16 -12.58 22.93
CA ILE A 228 3.33 -12.51 22.03
C ILE A 228 4.67 -12.63 22.78
N ASP A 229 4.75 -12.08 23.98
CA ASP A 229 5.94 -12.13 24.83
C ASP A 229 6.26 -13.53 25.37
N ARG A 230 5.26 -14.42 25.40
CA ARG A 230 5.40 -15.85 25.77
C ARG A 230 5.62 -16.76 24.57
N LEU A 231 5.26 -16.30 23.37
CA LEU A 231 5.42 -17.07 22.12
C LEU A 231 6.89 -17.20 21.71
N VAL A 232 7.70 -16.17 21.98
CA VAL A 232 9.15 -16.18 21.70
C VAL A 232 9.92 -16.16 23.02
N PRO A 233 10.72 -17.19 23.35
CA PRO A 233 11.55 -17.21 24.54
C PRO A 233 12.42 -15.94 24.68
N GLN A 234 12.54 -15.40 25.89
CA GLN A 234 13.26 -14.14 26.15
C GLN A 234 14.72 -14.16 25.66
N SER A 235 15.38 -15.32 25.70
CA SER A 235 16.73 -15.53 25.15
C SER A 235 16.82 -15.43 23.62
N LEU A 236 15.73 -15.74 22.92
CA LEU A 236 15.61 -15.55 21.47
C LEU A 236 15.15 -14.13 21.12
N GLN A 237 14.47 -13.44 22.02
CA GLN A 237 14.08 -12.04 21.83
C GLN A 237 15.30 -11.10 21.78
N THR A 238 16.38 -11.38 22.51
CA THR A 238 17.62 -10.59 22.45
C THR A 238 18.40 -10.83 21.15
N LEU A 239 18.27 -12.01 20.53
CA LEU A 239 18.87 -12.37 19.24
C LEU A 239 18.00 -11.98 18.04
N ARG A 240 16.78 -11.50 18.26
CA ARG A 240 15.79 -11.19 17.19
C ARG A 240 16.34 -10.23 16.13
N THR A 241 17.17 -9.26 16.52
CA THR A 241 17.73 -8.25 15.62
C THR A 241 18.79 -8.80 14.67
N LEU A 242 19.35 -9.99 14.98
CA LEU A 242 20.32 -10.71 14.16
C LEU A 242 19.64 -11.77 13.27
N CYS A 243 18.48 -12.28 13.68
CA CYS A 243 17.81 -13.39 13.01
C CYS A 243 16.58 -12.98 12.18
N LEU A 244 15.95 -11.83 12.46
CA LEU A 244 14.80 -11.37 11.69
C LEU A 244 15.24 -10.72 10.37
N PRO A 245 14.55 -11.00 9.26
CA PRO A 245 14.81 -10.33 7.99
C PRO A 245 14.58 -8.83 8.15
N ARG A 246 15.41 -8.02 7.47
CA ARG A 246 15.26 -6.57 7.42
C ARG A 246 14.37 -6.17 6.25
N LEU A 247 13.66 -5.05 6.39
CA LEU A 247 12.88 -4.49 5.29
C LEU A 247 13.79 -4.25 4.07
N PRO A 248 13.44 -4.81 2.88
CA PRO A 248 14.19 -4.58 1.65
C PRO A 248 14.29 -3.09 1.32
N ARG A 249 15.40 -2.67 0.70
CA ARG A 249 15.61 -1.24 0.37
C ARG A 249 14.55 -0.69 -0.59
N GLY A 250 14.12 -1.48 -1.57
CA GLY A 250 13.10 -1.10 -2.55
C GLY A 250 11.71 -0.86 -1.96
N MET A 251 11.42 -1.42 -0.78
CA MET A 251 10.14 -1.23 -0.08
C MET A 251 10.18 -0.03 0.89
N ARG A 252 11.26 0.74 0.96
CA ARG A 252 11.31 1.95 1.80
C ARG A 252 10.47 3.05 1.15
N ALA A 253 9.88 3.91 1.97
CA ALA A 253 9.05 5.03 1.53
C ALA A 253 9.84 6.25 0.98
N THR A 254 10.84 5.99 0.11
CA THR A 254 11.34 7.04 -0.80
C THR A 254 10.20 7.50 -1.72
N GLU A 255 10.37 8.54 -2.52
CA GLU A 255 9.35 8.95 -3.50
C GLU A 255 8.98 7.81 -4.45
N SER A 256 9.97 7.25 -5.14
CA SER A 256 9.79 6.08 -6.01
C SER A 256 9.30 4.82 -5.26
N GLY A 257 9.74 4.62 -4.02
CA GLY A 257 9.33 3.47 -3.21
C GLY A 257 7.89 3.60 -2.69
N ALA A 258 7.45 4.80 -2.32
CA ALA A 258 6.08 5.06 -1.88
C ALA A 258 5.08 4.88 -3.03
N ALA A 259 5.42 5.34 -4.24
CA ALA A 259 4.60 5.12 -5.43
C ALA A 259 4.45 3.62 -5.74
N ARG A 260 5.55 2.85 -5.78
CA ARG A 260 5.49 1.39 -5.99
C ARG A 260 4.74 0.64 -4.89
N ASN A 261 4.93 1.03 -3.63
CA ASN A 261 4.19 0.41 -2.52
C ASN A 261 2.69 0.71 -2.61
N ALA A 262 2.32 1.92 -3.04
CA ALA A 262 0.93 2.31 -3.26
C ALA A 262 0.32 1.54 -4.44
N ALA A 263 1.03 1.40 -5.56
CA ALA A 263 0.64 0.55 -6.69
C ALA A 263 0.42 -0.88 -6.20
N HIS A 264 1.41 -1.54 -5.60
CA HIS A 264 1.26 -2.92 -5.12
C HIS A 264 0.04 -3.16 -4.20
N HIS A 265 -0.33 -2.19 -3.34
CA HIS A 265 -1.50 -2.33 -2.46
C HIS A 265 -2.84 -1.97 -3.13
N TYR A 266 -2.84 -0.99 -4.05
CA TYR A 266 -4.04 -0.43 -4.68
C TYR A 266 -4.22 -0.79 -6.16
N ASP A 267 -3.35 -1.60 -6.74
CA ASP A 267 -3.51 -2.27 -8.05
C ASP A 267 -4.60 -3.37 -7.97
N LEU A 268 -5.12 -3.64 -6.77
CA LEU A 268 -6.38 -4.35 -6.62
C LEU A 268 -7.52 -3.44 -7.12
N SER A 269 -8.32 -3.95 -8.06
CA SER A 269 -9.37 -3.17 -8.70
C SER A 269 -10.37 -2.59 -7.68
N ASN A 270 -10.95 -1.43 -8.01
CA ASN A 270 -12.03 -0.84 -7.24
C ASN A 270 -13.20 -1.82 -7.03
N ASP A 271 -13.44 -2.70 -8.00
CA ASP A 271 -14.44 -3.76 -7.94
C ASP A 271 -14.17 -4.79 -6.85
N PHE A 272 -12.89 -5.07 -6.54
CA PHE A 272 -12.52 -5.95 -5.44
C PHE A 272 -12.90 -5.34 -4.08
N PHE A 273 -12.50 -4.09 -3.85
CA PHE A 273 -12.79 -3.38 -2.61
C PHE A 273 -14.30 -3.18 -2.41
N ALA A 274 -15.04 -2.88 -3.48
CA ALA A 274 -16.48 -2.69 -3.46
C ALA A 274 -17.29 -3.93 -3.03
N LEU A 275 -16.70 -5.14 -3.08
CA LEU A 275 -17.37 -6.35 -2.60
C LEU A 275 -17.54 -6.33 -1.07
N TRP A 276 -16.58 -5.78 -0.33
CA TRP A 276 -16.48 -5.96 1.11
C TRP A 276 -16.27 -4.68 1.93
N LEU A 277 -16.09 -3.52 1.29
CA LEU A 277 -16.29 -2.21 1.89
C LEU A 277 -17.76 -1.79 1.80
N ASP A 278 -18.14 -0.79 2.59
CA ASP A 278 -19.46 -0.15 2.49
C ASP A 278 -19.51 0.87 1.33
N GLU A 279 -20.66 1.52 1.12
CA GLU A 279 -20.85 2.40 -0.04
C GLU A 279 -19.93 3.64 -0.03
N THR A 280 -19.38 4.03 1.13
CA THR A 280 -18.43 5.13 1.20
C THR A 280 -17.06 4.76 0.63
N MET A 281 -16.81 3.48 0.32
CA MET A 281 -15.51 2.97 -0.11
C MET A 281 -14.39 3.41 0.85
N THR A 282 -14.66 3.46 2.15
CA THR A 282 -13.67 3.94 3.13
C THR A 282 -12.90 2.79 3.72
N TYR A 283 -11.61 2.69 3.38
CA TYR A 283 -10.68 1.68 3.91
C TYR A 283 -9.84 2.23 5.07
N SER A 284 -10.51 2.56 6.16
CA SER A 284 -9.90 2.97 7.45
C SER A 284 -10.89 2.69 8.58
N ALA A 285 -10.45 2.86 9.83
CA ALA A 285 -11.29 2.64 11.01
C ALA A 285 -12.55 3.51 10.97
N ALA A 286 -13.71 2.88 11.17
CA ALA A 286 -14.98 3.57 11.37
C ALA A 286 -15.15 3.99 12.83
N ASP A 287 -16.03 4.95 13.07
CA ASP A 287 -16.38 5.42 14.41
C ASP A 287 -17.85 5.15 14.72
N PHE A 288 -18.12 4.03 15.40
CA PHE A 288 -19.46 3.66 15.82
C PHE A 288 -19.97 4.49 17.01
N ASP A 289 -21.27 4.77 17.03
CA ASP A 289 -21.94 5.48 18.13
C ASP A 289 -21.92 4.68 19.45
N ARG A 290 -22.00 3.35 19.34
CA ARG A 290 -21.97 2.38 20.43
C ARG A 290 -21.32 1.09 19.96
N LEU A 291 -20.70 0.36 20.88
CA LEU A 291 -20.08 -0.95 20.61
C LEU A 291 -20.82 -2.12 21.25
N ASP A 292 -21.79 -1.85 22.12
CA ASP A 292 -22.65 -2.86 22.75
C ASP A 292 -24.14 -2.47 22.58
N PRO A 293 -24.97 -3.32 21.96
CA PRO A 293 -24.63 -4.53 21.20
C PRO A 293 -23.62 -4.26 20.06
N PRO A 294 -22.87 -5.28 19.62
CA PRO A 294 -21.91 -5.14 18.52
C PRO A 294 -22.54 -4.53 17.26
N PRO A 295 -21.87 -3.57 16.59
CA PRO A 295 -22.36 -2.99 15.34
C PRO A 295 -22.64 -4.02 14.26
N VAL A 296 -23.63 -3.76 13.41
CA VAL A 296 -23.95 -4.61 12.26
C VAL A 296 -23.52 -3.93 10.95
N TRP A 297 -23.54 -4.67 9.84
CA TRP A 297 -23.10 -4.15 8.53
C TRP A 297 -23.78 -2.83 8.15
N GLY A 298 -25.09 -2.69 8.40
CA GLY A 298 -25.84 -1.47 8.11
C GLY A 298 -25.40 -0.22 8.90
N ASP A 299 -24.65 -0.40 9.99
CA ASP A 299 -24.12 0.72 10.78
C ASP A 299 -22.81 1.28 10.20
N LEU A 300 -22.09 0.51 9.38
CA LEU A 300 -20.70 0.79 8.99
C LEU A 300 -20.56 2.13 8.26
N ALA A 301 -21.39 2.38 7.25
CA ALA A 301 -21.27 3.60 6.46
C ALA A 301 -21.60 4.87 7.25
N ALA A 302 -22.59 4.80 8.15
CA ALA A 302 -22.88 5.89 9.07
C ALA A 302 -21.71 6.13 10.04
N ALA A 303 -21.05 5.07 10.50
CA ALA A 303 -19.86 5.15 11.34
C ALA A 303 -18.64 5.71 10.58
N GLN A 304 -18.48 5.40 9.29
CA GLN A 304 -17.43 6.00 8.45
C GLN A 304 -17.65 7.50 8.23
N ARG A 305 -18.89 7.90 7.89
CA ARG A 305 -19.26 9.31 7.75
C ARG A 305 -19.08 10.08 9.05
N ARG A 306 -19.46 9.49 10.20
CA ARG A 306 -19.26 10.08 11.53
C ARG A 306 -17.79 10.30 11.84
N LYS A 307 -16.93 9.30 11.57
CA LYS A 307 -15.48 9.41 11.73
C LYS A 307 -14.92 10.60 10.95
N ILE A 308 -15.32 10.73 9.68
CA ILE A 308 -14.91 11.83 8.81
C ILE A 308 -15.42 13.16 9.37
N ASP A 309 -16.71 13.22 9.70
CA ASP A 309 -17.34 14.44 10.19
C ASP A 309 -16.66 14.97 11.44
N ARG A 310 -16.29 14.09 12.37
CA ARG A 310 -15.56 14.47 13.57
C ARG A 310 -14.18 15.05 13.25
N LEU A 311 -13.43 14.44 12.35
CA LEU A 311 -12.11 14.94 11.97
C LEU A 311 -12.22 16.34 11.33
N LEU A 312 -13.21 16.53 10.47
CA LEU A 312 -13.51 17.82 9.85
C LEU A 312 -13.94 18.87 10.90
N ASP A 313 -14.81 18.51 11.85
CA ASP A 313 -15.21 19.40 12.95
C ASP A 313 -14.01 19.80 13.83
N ALA A 314 -13.16 18.82 14.16
CA ALA A 314 -12.00 19.03 15.02
C ALA A 314 -10.94 19.92 14.35
N ALA A 315 -10.79 19.80 13.02
CA ALA A 315 -9.94 20.67 12.22
C ALA A 315 -10.57 22.04 11.90
N GLY A 316 -11.83 22.27 12.27
CA GLY A 316 -12.53 23.54 12.06
C GLY A 316 -13.00 23.78 10.62
N VAL A 317 -13.27 22.70 9.86
CA VAL A 317 -13.72 22.79 8.47
C VAL A 317 -15.17 23.24 8.38
N GLY A 318 -15.40 24.34 7.66
CA GLY A 318 -16.73 24.89 7.39
C GLY A 318 -16.79 25.66 6.07
N PRO A 319 -17.85 26.48 5.86
CA PRO A 319 -17.98 27.29 4.66
C PRO A 319 -16.80 28.23 4.46
N GLY A 320 -16.16 28.17 3.30
CA GLY A 320 -15.03 29.02 2.93
C GLY A 320 -13.66 28.54 3.41
N SER A 321 -13.57 27.46 4.18
CA SER A 321 -12.28 26.87 4.57
C SER A 321 -11.53 26.32 3.35
N SER A 322 -10.22 26.55 3.30
CA SER A 322 -9.30 25.84 2.41
C SER A 322 -8.78 24.57 3.10
N VAL A 323 -8.98 23.41 2.48
CA VAL A 323 -8.67 22.10 3.08
C VAL A 323 -7.69 21.32 2.21
N LEU A 324 -6.63 20.80 2.83
CA LEU A 324 -5.78 19.78 2.22
C LEU A 324 -6.10 18.41 2.80
N GLU A 325 -6.48 17.46 1.95
CA GLU A 325 -6.51 16.03 2.28
C GLU A 325 -5.23 15.35 1.77
N ILE A 326 -4.53 14.65 2.67
CA ILE A 326 -3.39 13.82 2.31
C ILE A 326 -3.81 12.35 2.38
N GLY A 327 -3.88 11.71 1.21
CA GLY A 327 -4.40 10.36 1.05
C GLY A 327 -5.88 10.35 0.68
N THR A 328 -6.20 10.68 -0.58
CA THR A 328 -7.58 10.80 -1.11
C THR A 328 -8.49 9.59 -0.81
N GLY A 329 -7.93 8.38 -0.76
CA GLY A 329 -8.73 7.15 -0.80
C GLY A 329 -9.66 7.19 -2.02
N TRP A 330 -10.95 6.96 -1.80
CA TRP A 330 -11.99 7.07 -2.84
C TRP A 330 -12.84 8.35 -2.72
N GLY A 331 -12.33 9.37 -2.03
CA GLY A 331 -12.87 10.73 -2.06
C GLY A 331 -14.02 11.03 -1.09
N GLU A 332 -14.46 10.10 -0.24
CA GLU A 332 -15.56 10.36 0.71
C GLU A 332 -15.24 11.55 1.63
N LEU A 333 -14.02 11.65 2.16
CA LEU A 333 -13.62 12.75 3.04
C LEU A 333 -13.67 14.09 2.30
N ALA A 334 -13.02 14.15 1.14
CA ALA A 334 -13.04 15.30 0.24
C ALA A 334 -14.48 15.75 -0.09
N ILE A 335 -15.36 14.82 -0.46
CA ILE A 335 -16.78 15.08 -0.77
C ILE A 335 -17.49 15.68 0.43
N ARG A 336 -17.29 15.12 1.63
CA ARG A 336 -17.94 15.63 2.86
C ARG A 336 -17.42 17.01 3.26
N ALA A 337 -16.13 17.28 3.08
CA ALA A 337 -15.56 18.61 3.32
C ALA A 337 -16.14 19.65 2.33
N ALA A 338 -16.17 19.33 1.03
CA ALA A 338 -16.72 20.22 0.02
C ALA A 338 -18.23 20.46 0.19
N ALA A 339 -18.99 19.44 0.61
CA ALA A 339 -20.41 19.57 0.93
C ALA A 339 -20.70 20.53 2.11
N ARG A 340 -19.72 20.74 3.01
CA ARG A 340 -19.78 21.75 4.08
C ARG A 340 -19.45 23.16 3.59
N GLY A 341 -19.13 23.32 2.31
CA GLY A 341 -18.78 24.60 1.69
C GLY A 341 -17.28 24.92 1.68
N ALA A 342 -16.41 23.95 1.99
CA ALA A 342 -14.97 24.11 1.86
C ALA A 342 -14.50 24.01 0.40
N THR A 343 -13.30 24.52 0.12
CA THR A 343 -12.54 24.22 -1.09
C THR A 343 -11.47 23.20 -0.73
N VAL A 344 -11.43 22.08 -1.44
CA VAL A 344 -10.60 20.93 -1.07
C VAL A 344 -9.55 20.65 -2.14
N ARG A 345 -8.29 20.53 -1.74
CA ARG A 345 -7.26 19.86 -2.52
C ARG A 345 -6.98 18.52 -1.87
N SER A 346 -7.03 17.44 -2.65
CA SER A 346 -6.74 16.09 -2.18
C SER A 346 -5.61 15.50 -3.00
N VAL A 347 -4.66 14.83 -2.35
CA VAL A 347 -3.52 14.20 -3.02
C VAL A 347 -3.47 12.69 -2.77
N THR A 348 -3.13 11.93 -3.80
CA THR A 348 -2.90 10.48 -3.73
C THR A 348 -1.76 10.07 -4.68
N LEU A 349 -1.18 8.90 -4.45
CA LEU A 349 -0.23 8.25 -5.37
C LEU A 349 -0.90 7.17 -6.22
N SER A 350 -2.18 6.87 -6.01
CA SER A 350 -2.91 5.83 -6.76
C SER A 350 -3.75 6.46 -7.88
N ARG A 351 -3.45 6.05 -9.13
CA ARG A 351 -4.22 6.43 -10.33
C ARG A 351 -5.67 5.96 -10.23
N GLU A 352 -5.90 4.72 -9.79
CA GLU A 352 -7.25 4.15 -9.63
C GLU A 352 -8.11 4.85 -8.57
N GLN A 353 -7.50 5.23 -7.44
CA GLN A 353 -8.16 6.03 -6.42
C GLN A 353 -8.55 7.41 -6.96
N ARG A 354 -7.62 8.09 -7.64
CA ARG A 354 -7.87 9.39 -8.28
C ARG A 354 -9.02 9.32 -9.28
N ARG A 355 -9.05 8.29 -10.13
CA ARG A 355 -10.10 8.08 -11.14
C ARG A 355 -11.47 7.95 -10.49
N LEU A 356 -11.66 6.98 -9.59
CA LEU A 356 -12.96 6.75 -8.94
C LEU A 356 -13.37 7.91 -8.01
N ALA A 357 -12.42 8.55 -7.33
CA ALA A 357 -12.72 9.72 -6.52
C ALA A 357 -13.26 10.88 -7.37
N ARG A 358 -12.70 11.14 -8.56
CA ARG A 358 -13.21 12.17 -9.49
C ARG A 358 -14.60 11.86 -10.01
N GLU A 359 -14.87 10.60 -10.35
CA GLU A 359 -16.21 10.14 -10.75
C GLU A 359 -17.23 10.40 -9.63
N ARG A 360 -16.90 10.02 -8.39
CA ARG A 360 -17.76 10.24 -7.20
C ARG A 360 -17.99 11.72 -6.90
N VAL A 361 -16.95 12.55 -7.02
CA VAL A 361 -17.04 14.00 -6.82
C VAL A 361 -17.93 14.67 -7.87
N THR A 362 -17.79 14.26 -9.12
CA THR A 362 -18.61 14.77 -10.24
C THR A 362 -20.06 14.34 -10.05
N ALA A 363 -20.32 13.08 -9.69
CA ALA A 363 -21.65 12.58 -9.39
C ALA A 363 -22.32 13.30 -8.20
N ALA A 364 -21.52 13.77 -7.24
CA ALA A 364 -21.99 14.58 -6.12
C ALA A 364 -22.22 16.07 -6.47
N GLY A 365 -21.85 16.52 -7.68
CA GLY A 365 -21.97 17.91 -8.12
C GLY A 365 -21.00 18.87 -7.41
N LEU A 366 -19.85 18.38 -6.98
CA LEU A 366 -18.87 19.13 -6.16
C LEU A 366 -17.54 19.42 -6.88
N ALA A 367 -17.44 19.12 -8.18
CA ALA A 367 -16.22 19.27 -8.96
C ALA A 367 -15.61 20.68 -8.88
N ASP A 368 -16.44 21.73 -8.88
CA ASP A 368 -15.98 23.13 -8.84
C ASP A 368 -15.30 23.54 -7.52
N ARG A 369 -15.39 22.70 -6.48
CA ARG A 369 -14.81 22.96 -5.16
C ARG A 369 -13.64 22.06 -4.83
N MET A 370 -13.24 21.19 -5.76
CA MET A 370 -12.36 20.06 -5.46
C MET A 370 -11.31 19.84 -6.54
N THR A 371 -10.06 19.76 -6.11
CA THR A 371 -8.94 19.33 -6.95
C THR A 371 -8.39 18.03 -6.40
N ILE A 372 -8.23 17.01 -7.26
CA ILE A 372 -7.64 15.71 -6.89
C ILE A 372 -6.40 15.49 -7.75
N ASP A 373 -5.23 15.55 -7.11
CA ASP A 373 -3.93 15.44 -7.76
C ASP A 373 -3.31 14.07 -7.54
N LEU A 374 -2.64 13.55 -8.58
CA LEU A 374 -1.70 12.45 -8.45
C LEU A 374 -0.36 13.06 -8.06
N LEU A 375 -0.10 13.19 -6.76
CA LEU A 375 1.01 13.97 -6.25
C LEU A 375 1.47 13.41 -4.91
N ASP A 376 2.78 13.32 -4.73
CA ASP A 376 3.35 13.02 -3.43
C ASP A 376 3.11 14.18 -2.46
N TYR A 377 2.66 13.88 -1.24
CA TYR A 377 2.39 14.91 -0.23
C TYR A 377 3.61 15.81 0.02
N ARG A 378 4.84 15.30 -0.15
CA ARG A 378 6.10 16.03 0.02
C ARG A 378 6.18 17.23 -0.92
N ALA A 379 5.63 17.11 -2.13
CA ALA A 379 5.62 18.12 -3.17
C ALA A 379 4.45 19.12 -3.05
N VAL A 380 3.52 18.92 -2.09
CA VAL A 380 2.39 19.82 -1.92
C VAL A 380 2.85 21.21 -1.48
N ASP A 381 2.28 22.20 -2.16
CA ASP A 381 2.46 23.62 -1.91
C ASP A 381 1.18 24.28 -1.38
N GLY A 382 1.29 25.59 -1.08
CA GLY A 382 0.19 26.40 -0.57
C GLY A 382 0.11 26.48 0.97
N ARG A 383 -1.03 27.00 1.43
CA ARG A 383 -1.41 27.14 2.84
C ARG A 383 -2.90 26.85 2.99
N TYR A 384 -3.24 26.00 3.95
CA TYR A 384 -4.60 25.50 4.16
C TYR A 384 -5.06 25.77 5.59
N ASP A 385 -6.33 26.13 5.77
CA ASP A 385 -6.93 26.36 7.08
C ASP A 385 -7.05 25.05 7.87
N ALA A 386 -7.26 23.95 7.15
CA ALA A 386 -7.26 22.60 7.71
C ALA A 386 -6.45 21.63 6.85
N VAL A 387 -5.70 20.75 7.51
CA VAL A 387 -5.05 19.60 6.88
C VAL A 387 -5.59 18.34 7.51
N VAL A 388 -6.06 17.39 6.71
CA VAL A 388 -6.62 16.13 7.20
C VAL A 388 -5.87 14.96 6.58
N SER A 389 -5.45 14.01 7.41
CA SER A 389 -4.72 12.83 6.96
C SER A 389 -5.20 11.61 7.75
N VAL A 390 -5.75 10.62 7.06
CA VAL A 390 -6.38 9.46 7.69
C VAL A 390 -5.65 8.19 7.30
N GLU A 391 -4.99 7.56 8.28
CA GLU A 391 -4.28 6.28 8.12
C GLU A 391 -3.29 6.26 6.95
N MET A 392 -2.70 7.43 6.65
CA MET A 392 -1.62 7.60 5.65
C MET A 392 -0.24 7.47 6.30
N ILE A 393 -0.08 7.92 7.54
CA ILE A 393 1.23 7.99 8.24
C ILE A 393 1.92 6.62 8.33
N GLU A 394 1.15 5.54 8.25
CA GLU A 394 1.58 4.16 8.21
C GLU A 394 2.41 3.84 6.96
N ALA A 395 2.19 4.55 5.85
CA ALA A 395 2.95 4.42 4.62
C ALA A 395 4.23 5.28 4.58
N VAL A 396 4.40 6.22 5.52
CA VAL A 396 5.53 7.17 5.55
C VAL A 396 6.84 6.48 5.96
N GLY A 397 6.80 5.46 6.83
CA GLY A 397 8.01 4.82 7.32
C GLY A 397 8.70 5.57 8.47
N TYR A 398 9.53 4.85 9.23
CA TYR A 398 10.18 5.37 10.45
C TYR A 398 11.14 6.54 10.17
N ASP A 399 11.95 6.43 9.11
CA ASP A 399 13.03 7.39 8.83
C ASP A 399 12.51 8.70 8.22
N TYR A 400 11.34 8.70 7.57
CA TYR A 400 10.75 9.87 6.88
C TYR A 400 9.67 10.60 7.70
N LEU A 401 9.40 10.12 8.91
CA LEU A 401 8.44 10.75 9.82
C LEU A 401 8.75 12.25 10.08
N PRO A 402 10.01 12.69 10.25
CA PRO A 402 10.33 14.13 10.35
C PRO A 402 9.86 14.94 9.14
N ASP A 403 10.09 14.45 7.92
CA ASP A 403 9.73 15.15 6.68
C ASP A 403 8.21 15.25 6.52
N TYR A 404 7.49 14.19 6.91
CA TYR A 404 6.04 14.19 6.96
C TYR A 404 5.50 15.28 7.90
N LEU A 405 5.94 15.28 9.17
CA LEU A 405 5.47 16.27 10.15
C LEU A 405 5.85 17.71 9.77
N THR A 406 7.05 17.91 9.25
CA THR A 406 7.51 19.22 8.75
C THR A 406 6.67 19.68 7.56
N THR A 407 6.27 18.76 6.67
CA THR A 407 5.38 19.07 5.55
C THR A 407 3.99 19.49 6.05
N LEU A 408 3.43 18.81 7.05
CA LEU A 408 2.14 19.19 7.64
C LEU A 408 2.19 20.62 8.22
N GLU A 409 3.25 20.98 8.95
CA GLU A 409 3.42 22.35 9.46
C GLU A 409 3.63 23.35 8.33
N ARG A 410 4.46 23.01 7.33
CA ARG A 410 4.76 23.88 6.19
C ARG A 410 3.48 24.30 5.48
N VAL A 411 2.54 23.40 5.23
CA VAL A 411 1.32 23.70 4.46
C VAL A 411 0.17 24.22 5.31
N LEU A 412 0.34 24.32 6.64
CA LEU A 412 -0.69 24.83 7.53
C LEU A 412 -0.72 26.36 7.55
N ALA A 413 -1.90 26.95 7.36
CA ALA A 413 -2.09 28.39 7.53
C ALA A 413 -2.00 28.82 9.01
N PRO A 414 -1.61 30.07 9.32
CA PRO A 414 -1.62 30.57 10.69
C PRO A 414 -3.00 30.42 11.34
N GLY A 415 -3.06 29.76 12.51
CA GLY A 415 -4.31 29.48 13.22
C GLY A 415 -5.07 28.26 12.70
N GLY A 416 -4.60 27.61 11.64
CA GLY A 416 -5.16 26.38 11.11
C GLY A 416 -4.93 25.17 12.04
N ARG A 417 -5.61 24.06 11.74
CA ARG A 417 -5.49 22.81 12.49
C ARG A 417 -5.25 21.61 11.58
N ILE A 418 -4.53 20.64 12.11
CA ILE A 418 -4.33 19.34 11.44
C ILE A 418 -5.16 18.30 12.19
N ALA A 419 -5.96 17.50 11.47
CA ALA A 419 -6.59 16.31 12.02
C ALA A 419 -5.93 15.06 11.42
N LEU A 420 -5.21 14.33 12.27
CA LEU A 420 -4.44 13.14 11.91
C LEU A 420 -5.07 11.90 12.57
N GLN A 421 -5.48 10.91 11.78
CA GLN A 421 -5.83 9.58 12.28
C GLN A 421 -4.69 8.61 11.98
N ALA A 422 -4.24 7.87 12.99
CA ALA A 422 -3.09 6.97 12.89
C ALA A 422 -3.32 5.68 13.69
N ILE A 423 -3.00 4.54 13.09
CA ILE A 423 -2.79 3.28 13.78
C ILE A 423 -1.48 3.38 14.56
N THR A 424 -1.54 3.05 15.84
CA THR A 424 -0.38 3.10 16.73
C THR A 424 -0.14 1.78 17.44
N MET A 425 1.08 1.63 17.93
CA MET A 425 1.47 0.51 18.79
C MET A 425 2.29 0.98 20.00
N PRO A 426 2.34 0.19 21.09
CA PRO A 426 3.19 0.51 22.24
C PRO A 426 4.65 0.74 21.86
N HIS A 427 5.32 1.68 22.53
CA HIS A 427 6.64 2.17 22.08
C HIS A 427 7.75 1.11 22.10
N ASP A 428 7.80 0.31 23.15
CA ASP A 428 8.75 -0.80 23.28
C ASP A 428 8.59 -1.83 22.14
N ARG A 429 7.34 -2.11 21.76
CA ARG A 429 6.99 -2.99 20.63
C ARG A 429 7.34 -2.36 19.29
N MET A 430 7.08 -1.06 19.11
CA MET A 430 7.50 -0.34 17.92
C MET A 430 9.03 -0.39 17.77
N LEU A 431 9.79 -0.10 18.84
CA LEU A 431 11.25 -0.20 18.80
C LEU A 431 11.74 -1.61 18.47
N ALA A 432 11.03 -2.63 18.94
CA ALA A 432 11.30 -4.02 18.66
C ALA A 432 11.09 -4.41 17.18
N SER A 433 10.04 -3.89 16.55
CA SER A 433 9.59 -4.31 15.22
C SER A 433 9.97 -3.37 14.08
N ARG A 434 10.36 -2.12 14.36
CA ARG A 434 10.58 -1.05 13.35
C ARG A 434 11.58 -1.36 12.23
N ARG A 435 12.45 -2.36 12.39
CA ARG A 435 13.42 -2.79 11.36
C ARG A 435 13.17 -4.21 10.84
N THR A 436 12.05 -4.81 11.25
CA THR A 436 11.73 -6.21 10.94
C THR A 436 10.84 -6.30 9.71
N TYR A 437 11.16 -7.23 8.82
CA TYR A 437 10.29 -7.62 7.73
C TYR A 437 9.37 -8.74 8.20
N THR A 438 8.07 -8.59 7.98
CA THR A 438 7.03 -9.48 8.53
C THR A 438 6.04 -9.87 7.44
N TRP A 439 5.15 -10.80 7.76
CA TRP A 439 4.15 -11.29 6.80
C TRP A 439 3.31 -10.16 6.19
N VAL A 440 2.90 -9.17 7.01
CA VAL A 440 2.10 -8.04 6.51
C VAL A 440 2.89 -7.17 5.53
N HIS A 441 4.21 -7.01 5.71
CA HIS A 441 5.05 -6.30 4.75
C HIS A 441 5.20 -7.06 3.44
N LYS A 442 5.32 -8.41 3.50
CA LYS A 442 5.48 -9.26 2.31
C LYS A 442 4.22 -9.26 1.43
N TYR A 443 3.04 -9.26 2.05
CA TYR A 443 1.80 -9.59 1.34
C TYR A 443 0.75 -8.48 1.29
N ILE A 444 0.78 -7.52 2.20
CA ILE A 444 -0.28 -6.52 2.36
C ILE A 444 0.28 -5.12 2.21
N PHE A 445 1.13 -4.66 3.15
CA PHE A 445 1.65 -3.30 3.21
C PHE A 445 3.18 -3.25 3.11
N PRO A 446 3.76 -3.38 1.90
CA PRO A 446 5.18 -3.13 1.69
C PRO A 446 5.57 -1.76 2.23
N GLY A 447 6.66 -1.71 3.01
CA GLY A 447 7.15 -0.46 3.59
C GLY A 447 6.39 0.10 4.78
N GLY A 448 5.27 -0.52 5.17
CA GLY A 448 4.43 -0.06 6.27
C GLY A 448 5.18 0.09 7.59
N PHE A 449 4.81 1.10 8.38
CA PHE A 449 5.39 1.37 9.69
C PHE A 449 4.32 1.91 10.64
N LEU A 450 4.13 1.25 11.78
CA LEU A 450 3.19 1.71 12.80
C LEU A 450 3.92 2.56 13.86
N PRO A 451 3.68 3.87 13.94
CA PRO A 451 4.32 4.71 14.94
C PRO A 451 3.79 4.40 16.35
N SER A 452 4.56 4.79 17.35
CA SER A 452 4.04 4.92 18.72
C SER A 452 3.69 6.39 18.99
N GLU A 453 2.70 6.65 19.84
CA GLU A 453 2.35 8.02 20.22
C GLU A 453 3.51 8.78 20.87
N MET A 454 4.36 8.08 21.63
CA MET A 454 5.56 8.67 22.22
C MET A 454 6.54 9.13 21.14
N LEU A 455 6.75 8.32 20.09
CA LEU A 455 7.57 8.70 18.93
C LEU A 455 6.96 9.91 18.22
N LEU A 456 5.64 9.91 17.97
CA LEU A 456 4.97 11.05 17.32
C LEU A 456 5.17 12.34 18.12
N SER A 457 4.96 12.27 19.44
CA SER A 457 5.13 13.42 20.35
C SER A 457 6.58 13.92 20.35
N GLN A 458 7.55 13.00 20.38
CA GLN A 458 8.98 13.32 20.30
C GLN A 458 9.31 14.02 18.97
N ARG A 459 8.92 13.43 17.84
CA ARG A 459 9.22 13.99 16.51
C ARG A 459 8.53 15.33 16.26
N LEU A 460 7.30 15.50 16.72
CA LEU A 460 6.62 16.79 16.69
C LEU A 460 7.42 17.84 17.46
N SER A 461 7.89 17.52 18.67
CA SER A 461 8.67 18.46 19.50
C SER A 461 10.05 18.79 18.93
N GLU A 462 10.69 17.84 18.26
CA GLU A 462 12.03 17.98 17.68
C GLU A 462 12.02 18.75 16.36
N HIS A 463 11.00 18.57 15.53
CA HIS A 463 11.00 19.05 14.15
C HIS A 463 9.97 20.14 13.84
N THR A 464 9.00 20.40 14.73
CA THR A 464 7.90 21.33 14.46
C THR A 464 7.52 22.21 15.67
N GLY A 465 6.85 23.33 15.39
CA GLY A 465 6.14 24.15 16.36
C GLY A 465 4.74 23.63 16.72
N LEU A 466 4.31 22.50 16.16
CA LEU A 466 3.00 21.90 16.41
C LEU A 466 2.96 21.13 17.73
N ARG A 467 1.79 21.13 18.38
CA ARG A 467 1.50 20.33 19.57
C ARG A 467 0.18 19.60 19.41
N VAL A 468 0.06 18.45 20.06
CA VAL A 468 -1.21 17.73 20.17
C VAL A 468 -2.13 18.53 21.10
N VAL A 469 -3.23 19.06 20.56
CA VAL A 469 -4.22 19.85 21.31
C VAL A 469 -5.45 19.03 21.70
N GLN A 470 -5.76 17.98 20.93
CA GLN A 470 -6.81 17.01 21.25
C GLN A 470 -6.35 15.61 20.85
N ARG A 471 -6.79 14.62 21.63
CA ARG A 471 -6.51 13.21 21.42
C ARG A 471 -7.75 12.39 21.69
N GLN A 472 -8.06 11.46 20.80
CA GLN A 472 -9.10 10.46 20.98
C GLN A 472 -8.61 9.09 20.53
N GLU A 473 -9.01 8.04 21.24
CA GLU A 473 -8.73 6.66 20.86
C GLU A 473 -9.99 6.01 20.28
N ILE A 474 -9.84 5.24 19.21
CA ILE A 474 -10.92 4.48 18.56
C ILE A 474 -10.52 3.04 18.24
N GLY A 475 -9.46 2.49 18.87
CA GLY A 475 -9.00 1.11 18.63
C GLY A 475 -10.09 0.03 18.70
N PRO A 476 -10.96 0.01 19.73
CA PRO A 476 -12.08 -0.93 19.78
C PRO A 476 -13.04 -0.81 18.57
N HIS A 477 -13.20 0.38 18.02
CA HIS A 477 -14.04 0.61 16.83
C HIS A 477 -13.39 -0.01 15.58
N TYR A 478 -12.07 0.00 15.47
CA TYR A 478 -11.37 -0.68 14.37
C TYR A 478 -11.53 -2.21 14.45
N ALA A 479 -11.50 -2.79 15.66
CA ALA A 479 -11.80 -4.22 15.82
C ALA A 479 -13.17 -4.60 15.24
N HIS A 480 -14.21 -3.79 15.49
CA HIS A 480 -15.53 -4.02 14.89
C HIS A 480 -15.58 -3.74 13.39
N THR A 481 -14.87 -2.72 12.90
CA THR A 481 -14.75 -2.42 11.46
C THR A 481 -14.13 -3.60 10.70
N LEU A 482 -12.99 -4.10 11.17
CA LEU A 482 -12.29 -5.25 10.57
C LEU A 482 -13.12 -6.54 10.64
N ARG A 483 -13.87 -6.75 11.74
CA ARG A 483 -14.81 -7.86 11.85
C ARG A 483 -15.88 -7.78 10.75
N LEU A 484 -16.50 -6.62 10.55
CA LEU A 484 -17.53 -6.42 9.53
C LEU A 484 -16.97 -6.63 8.11
N TRP A 485 -15.79 -6.08 7.82
CA TRP A 485 -15.10 -6.32 6.54
C TRP A 485 -14.78 -7.81 6.33
N ARG A 486 -14.26 -8.50 7.36
CA ARG A 486 -13.96 -9.94 7.29
C ARG A 486 -15.19 -10.79 7.04
N GLU A 487 -16.27 -10.51 7.78
CA GLU A 487 -17.56 -11.20 7.61
C GLU A 487 -18.10 -11.00 6.19
N ARG A 488 -18.08 -9.76 5.69
CA ARG A 488 -18.51 -9.43 4.33
C ARG A 488 -17.64 -10.09 3.26
N PHE A 489 -16.31 -9.96 3.37
CA PHE A 489 -15.36 -10.63 2.49
C PHE A 489 -15.55 -12.15 2.43
N THR A 490 -15.82 -12.76 3.59
CA THR A 490 -16.08 -14.21 3.67
C THR A 490 -17.41 -14.58 2.99
N ALA A 491 -18.45 -13.76 3.14
CA ALA A 491 -19.73 -13.97 2.49
C ALA A 491 -19.65 -13.81 0.95
N GLU A 492 -18.79 -12.91 0.47
CA GLU A 492 -18.62 -12.58 -0.96
C GLU A 492 -17.53 -13.42 -1.64
N THR A 493 -17.04 -14.48 -0.98
CA THR A 493 -15.86 -15.25 -1.41
C THR A 493 -15.95 -15.85 -2.82
N GLU A 494 -17.16 -16.17 -3.28
CA GLU A 494 -17.41 -16.69 -4.63
C GLU A 494 -17.34 -15.57 -5.68
N ARG A 495 -17.80 -14.36 -5.36
CA ARG A 495 -17.66 -13.18 -6.24
C ARG A 495 -16.22 -12.71 -6.31
N VAL A 496 -15.49 -12.78 -5.20
CA VAL A 496 -14.03 -12.57 -5.17
C VAL A 496 -13.34 -13.60 -6.09
N ALA A 497 -13.73 -14.87 -6.03
CA ALA A 497 -13.17 -15.90 -6.93
C ALA A 497 -13.47 -15.62 -8.41
N ALA A 498 -14.69 -15.16 -8.72
CA ALA A 498 -15.10 -14.82 -10.07
C ALA A 498 -14.30 -13.65 -10.69
N GLN A 499 -13.70 -12.78 -9.87
CA GLN A 499 -12.78 -11.73 -10.32
C GLN A 499 -11.35 -12.25 -10.57
N GLY A 500 -11.10 -13.56 -10.45
CA GLY A 500 -9.79 -14.17 -10.69
C GLY A 500 -8.91 -14.32 -9.44
N PHE A 501 -9.43 -13.98 -8.25
CA PHE A 501 -8.69 -14.16 -7.00
C PHE A 501 -8.77 -15.61 -6.49
N ASP A 502 -7.66 -16.32 -6.62
CA ASP A 502 -7.57 -17.74 -6.29
C ASP A 502 -7.79 -18.07 -4.80
N ARG A 503 -7.66 -19.35 -4.44
CA ARG A 503 -7.82 -19.82 -3.06
C ARG A 503 -6.74 -19.29 -2.12
N ILE A 504 -5.50 -19.15 -2.59
CA ILE A 504 -4.36 -18.70 -1.77
C ILE A 504 -4.54 -17.22 -1.42
N PHE A 505 -4.85 -16.38 -2.41
CA PHE A 505 -5.18 -14.97 -2.20
C PHE A 505 -6.35 -14.80 -1.22
N ARG A 506 -7.44 -15.55 -1.40
CA ARG A 506 -8.60 -15.46 -0.49
C ARG A 506 -8.26 -15.85 0.95
N ARG A 507 -7.35 -16.83 1.14
CA ARG A 507 -6.83 -17.18 2.47
C ARG A 507 -5.90 -16.09 3.02
N MET A 508 -5.02 -15.54 2.20
CA MET A 508 -4.16 -14.41 2.55
C MET A 508 -4.99 -13.23 3.06
N TRP A 509 -5.98 -12.78 2.28
CA TRP A 509 -6.81 -11.63 2.64
C TRP A 509 -7.66 -11.88 3.90
N ARG A 510 -8.22 -13.08 4.05
CA ARG A 510 -8.93 -13.47 5.27
C ARG A 510 -8.03 -13.50 6.49
N LEU A 511 -6.79 -13.99 6.34
CA LEU A 511 -5.80 -13.95 7.40
C LEU A 511 -5.45 -12.52 7.78
N TYR A 512 -5.22 -11.66 6.78
CA TYR A 512 -4.93 -10.24 6.99
C TYR A 512 -6.04 -9.56 7.83
N LEU A 513 -7.30 -9.66 7.41
CA LEU A 513 -8.41 -9.04 8.14
C LEU A 513 -8.56 -9.60 9.56
N ALA A 514 -8.42 -10.93 9.74
CA ALA A 514 -8.51 -11.56 11.06
C ALA A 514 -7.32 -11.25 11.97
N TYR A 515 -6.11 -11.15 11.41
CA TYR A 515 -4.88 -10.79 12.13
C TYR A 515 -4.93 -9.34 12.60
N SER A 516 -5.36 -8.44 11.74
CA SER A 516 -5.57 -7.03 12.09
C SER A 516 -6.68 -6.91 13.14
N GLU A 517 -7.82 -7.59 12.96
CA GLU A 517 -8.92 -7.62 13.96
C GLU A 517 -8.38 -8.05 15.34
N ALA A 518 -7.63 -9.15 15.38
CA ALA A 518 -7.02 -9.67 16.60
C ALA A 518 -6.06 -8.67 17.27
N GLY A 519 -5.27 -7.95 16.48
CA GLY A 519 -4.34 -6.93 16.97
C GLY A 519 -5.03 -5.82 17.76
N PHE A 520 -6.19 -5.33 17.28
CA PHE A 520 -6.98 -4.34 18.01
C PHE A 520 -7.75 -4.96 19.19
N ARG A 521 -8.34 -6.16 19.01
CA ARG A 521 -9.08 -6.85 20.09
C ARG A 521 -8.21 -7.16 21.30
N SER A 522 -6.93 -7.48 21.10
CA SER A 522 -6.01 -7.76 22.19
C SER A 522 -5.38 -6.51 22.81
N GLY A 523 -5.67 -5.31 22.30
CA GLY A 523 -4.97 -4.08 22.64
C GLY A 523 -3.50 -4.06 22.21
N TYR A 524 -3.12 -4.90 21.24
CA TYR A 524 -1.76 -4.89 20.68
C TYR A 524 -1.54 -3.67 19.77
N LEU A 525 -2.60 -3.26 19.06
CA LEU A 525 -2.68 -2.04 18.26
C LEU A 525 -3.77 -1.13 18.81
N ASN A 526 -3.67 0.16 18.49
CA ASN A 526 -4.72 1.16 18.74
C ASN A 526 -4.87 2.06 17.50
N VAL A 527 -5.94 2.85 17.46
CA VAL A 527 -6.08 3.97 16.52
C VAL A 527 -6.32 5.21 17.32
N VAL A 528 -5.57 6.26 16.98
CA VAL A 528 -5.74 7.57 17.60
C VAL A 528 -6.09 8.62 16.56
N GLN A 529 -6.98 9.52 16.94
CA GLN A 529 -7.22 10.78 16.25
C GLN A 529 -6.53 11.88 17.06
N LEU A 530 -5.59 12.57 16.42
CA LEU A 530 -4.81 13.65 16.98
C LEU A 530 -5.16 14.94 16.25
N VAL A 531 -5.54 15.97 17.00
CA VAL A 531 -5.60 17.33 16.47
C VAL A 531 -4.31 18.02 16.82
N LEU A 532 -3.62 18.54 15.81
CA LEU A 532 -2.39 19.30 15.98
C LEU A 532 -2.66 20.78 15.70
N GLY A 533 -2.03 21.64 16.48
CA GLY A 533 -2.07 23.08 16.27
C GLY A 533 -0.86 23.77 16.90
N HIS A 534 -0.64 25.01 16.53
CA HIS A 534 0.34 25.84 17.23
C HIS A 534 -0.17 26.19 18.63
N PRO A 535 0.70 26.20 19.66
CA PRO A 535 0.31 26.69 20.97
C PRO A 535 -0.18 28.14 20.87
N GLU A 536 -1.30 28.45 21.53
CA GLU A 536 -1.79 29.82 21.60
C GLU A 536 -0.73 30.70 22.27
N VAL A 537 -0.29 31.74 21.57
CA VAL A 537 0.57 32.76 22.18
C VAL A 537 -0.33 33.62 23.04
N THR A 538 -0.40 33.31 24.35
CA THR A 538 -0.99 34.23 25.33
C THR A 538 -0.20 35.53 25.27
N ARG A 539 -0.77 36.57 24.64
CA ARG A 539 -0.22 37.93 24.66
C ARG A 539 -0.58 38.63 25.96
#